data_AF-A0A3D5BA71-F1
#
_entry.id   AF-A0A3D5BA71-F1
#
_cell.length_a   1.000
_cell.length_b   1.000
_cell.length_c   1.000
_cell.angle_alpha   90.00
_cell.angle_beta   90.00
_cell.angle_gamma   90.00
#
_symmetry.space_group_name_H-M   'P 1'
#
loop_
_entity.id
_entity.type
_entity.pdbx_description
1 polymer ?
#
loop_
_entity_poly.entity_id
_entity_poly.type
_entity_poly.pdbx_seq_one_letter_code
_entity_poly.pdbx_strand_id
1 'polypeptide(L)'
;MAQKGSKYKRKHTVEESDRAAEEEREIAENPYMAVLYHDEGYIDEFLNLSIGDACIVYDMLYKSAKTDEDDAKKLNKVLAAAGFKVAEHAGRFLHKQELLTIRMDFYGTIDRIKDGLRERELSPYYRNLIAKPLRESPQSEEYDFESSPSWKLFSRFESFRIIEEDLRLYLFQKKIDPQILQLMTPRDFSDLVVQAFQKDDKEQKVTFQKGITVRNEFVRDLARHQGNQMADMLLNQGWDKRYVHSMINMMHRYGKYNSAKLIITEMNFTPRVLSDLKKAEKELFAKIKSAEFSILKKEEKSNLKKLLKEVAKANAQQFKAGDVIPQTLINAAIDAKNADFIIARDETGKPLNSADFPSFEVHHKYAASDAGALQSVAYANYKDKLCLVTAEIHSRFIHGHDKIRKRGQTKSYSERLEFIDPNTVFVIGLKPEERLSYDFYQGKRDKRRNMDDKHVVNYEECMKKLALDQAAYDREHSKCDIKKEFENYSSYRKLKKARKMFLKKGHSR
;
A
#
# COMPACT_ATOMS: atom_id res chain seq x y z
N MET A 1 70.56 -33.29 20.28
CA MET A 1 69.22 -33.38 19.67
C MET A 1 68.69 -31.96 19.49
N ALA A 2 68.72 -31.41 18.27
CA ALA A 2 68.20 -30.07 17.98
C ALA A 2 66.98 -30.19 17.06
N GLN A 3 65.86 -29.61 17.51
CA GLN A 3 64.53 -29.72 16.92
C GLN A 3 64.48 -29.14 15.50
N LYS A 4 64.17 -30.00 14.52
CA LYS A 4 63.71 -29.59 13.18
C LYS A 4 62.27 -29.10 13.29
N GLY A 5 62.07 -27.80 13.47
CA GLY A 5 60.75 -27.19 13.39
C GLY A 5 60.83 -25.69 13.11
N SER A 6 61.04 -25.24 11.87
CA SER A 6 61.01 -23.79 11.58
C SER A 6 61.01 -23.34 10.11
N LYS A 7 60.39 -24.07 9.17
CA LYS A 7 60.13 -23.51 7.82
C LYS A 7 58.63 -23.48 7.49
N TYR A 8 57.93 -24.59 7.70
CA TYR A 8 56.47 -24.64 7.54
C TYR A 8 55.74 -23.75 8.55
N LYS A 9 56.17 -23.76 9.82
CA LYS A 9 55.56 -22.94 10.87
C LYS A 9 55.75 -21.44 10.62
N ARG A 10 56.89 -21.02 10.04
CA ARG A 10 57.17 -19.61 9.70
C ARG A 10 56.37 -19.11 8.49
N LYS A 11 56.19 -19.95 7.47
CA LYS A 11 55.43 -19.58 6.26
C LYS A 11 53.94 -19.41 6.58
N HIS A 12 53.37 -20.30 7.38
CA HIS A 12 52.00 -20.17 7.88
C HIS A 12 51.78 -18.89 8.71
N THR A 13 52.69 -18.55 9.63
CA THR A 13 52.56 -17.32 10.44
C THR A 13 52.69 -16.02 9.64
N VAL A 14 53.41 -16.01 8.51
CA VAL A 14 53.53 -14.82 7.65
C VAL A 14 52.28 -14.69 6.78
N GLU A 15 51.78 -15.80 6.22
CA GLU A 15 50.52 -15.82 5.47
C GLU A 15 49.31 -15.46 6.37
N GLU A 16 49.33 -15.87 7.65
CA GLU A 16 48.32 -15.49 8.65
C GLU A 16 48.43 -14.00 9.06
N SER A 17 49.63 -13.43 9.17
CA SER A 17 49.79 -12.01 9.51
C SER A 17 49.43 -11.08 8.36
N ASP A 18 49.76 -11.48 7.12
CA ASP A 18 49.44 -10.70 5.93
C ASP A 18 47.93 -10.70 5.68
N ARG A 19 47.27 -11.83 5.92
CA ARG A 19 45.81 -11.94 5.84
C ARG A 19 45.09 -11.12 6.92
N ALA A 20 45.55 -11.16 8.17
CA ALA A 20 44.98 -10.35 9.24
C ALA A 20 45.12 -8.84 8.96
N ALA A 21 46.25 -8.41 8.38
CA ALA A 21 46.47 -7.02 7.99
C ALA A 21 45.61 -6.59 6.79
N GLU A 22 45.27 -7.50 5.88
CA GLU A 22 44.34 -7.27 4.78
C GLU A 22 42.90 -7.17 5.27
N GLU A 23 42.49 -8.07 6.19
CA GLU A 23 41.19 -8.03 6.86
C GLU A 23 41.00 -6.73 7.65
N GLU A 24 41.99 -6.28 8.42
CA GLU A 24 41.92 -5.00 9.14
C GLU A 24 41.79 -3.79 8.21
N ARG A 25 42.47 -3.80 7.04
CA ARG A 25 42.32 -2.74 6.03
C ARG A 25 40.93 -2.76 5.42
N GLU A 26 40.43 -3.94 5.07
CA GLU A 26 39.11 -4.09 4.47
C GLU A 26 38.01 -3.67 5.45
N ILE A 27 38.14 -3.98 6.74
CA ILE A 27 37.23 -3.50 7.80
C ILE A 27 37.29 -1.98 7.95
N ALA A 28 38.49 -1.38 7.90
CA ALA A 28 38.65 0.07 7.98
C ALA A 28 37.98 0.80 6.79
N GLU A 29 37.99 0.19 5.61
CA GLU A 29 37.34 0.71 4.41
C GLU A 29 35.83 0.36 4.36
N ASN A 30 35.43 -0.76 4.95
CA ASN A 30 34.09 -1.33 4.90
C ASN A 30 33.68 -1.84 6.30
N PRO A 31 33.08 -0.99 7.16
CA PRO A 31 32.75 -1.36 8.54
C PRO A 31 31.84 -2.59 8.67
N TYR A 32 31.03 -2.89 7.65
CA TYR A 32 30.18 -4.09 7.63
C TYR A 32 30.96 -5.41 7.58
N MET A 33 32.21 -5.39 7.11
CA MET A 33 33.06 -6.59 7.02
C MET A 33 33.45 -7.10 8.40
N ALA A 34 33.51 -6.24 9.42
CA ALA A 34 33.77 -6.66 10.79
C ALA A 34 32.71 -7.68 11.26
N VAL A 35 31.45 -7.44 10.91
CA VAL A 35 30.35 -8.36 11.24
C VAL A 35 30.51 -9.71 10.54
N LEU A 36 31.12 -9.75 9.36
CA LEU A 36 31.33 -10.99 8.61
C LEU A 36 32.55 -11.75 9.13
N TYR A 37 33.65 -11.07 9.41
CA TYR A 37 34.92 -11.68 9.82
C TYR A 37 35.02 -12.03 11.30
N HIS A 38 34.40 -11.27 12.20
CA HIS A 38 34.54 -11.49 13.64
C HIS A 38 33.55 -12.52 14.18
N ASP A 39 34.03 -13.51 14.93
CA ASP A 39 33.19 -14.53 15.57
C ASP A 39 32.57 -14.07 16.90
N GLU A 40 33.14 -13.03 17.51
CA GLU A 40 32.68 -12.42 18.76
C GLU A 40 32.44 -10.92 18.57
N GLY A 41 31.58 -10.29 19.37
CA GLY A 41 31.31 -8.85 19.30
C GLY A 41 30.54 -8.36 18.06
N TYR A 42 30.41 -9.19 17.01
CA TYR A 42 29.77 -8.83 15.74
C TYR A 42 28.33 -8.33 15.85
N ILE A 43 27.61 -8.67 16.93
CA ILE A 43 26.26 -8.13 17.17
C ILE A 43 26.31 -6.65 17.50
N ASP A 44 27.25 -6.23 18.35
CA ASP A 44 27.42 -4.82 18.70
C ASP A 44 27.92 -4.02 17.49
N GLU A 45 28.79 -4.62 16.69
CA GLU A 45 29.22 -4.05 15.40
C GLU A 45 28.04 -3.88 14.45
N PHE A 46 27.24 -4.94 14.27
CA PHE A 46 26.05 -4.92 13.41
C PHE A 46 25.06 -3.84 13.83
N LEU A 47 24.79 -3.74 15.13
CA LEU A 47 23.88 -2.73 15.66
C LEU A 47 24.38 -1.33 15.32
N ASN A 48 25.70 -1.08 15.32
CA ASN A 48 26.28 0.23 15.03
C ASN A 48 26.46 0.56 13.54
N LEU A 49 26.07 -0.34 12.64
CA LEU A 49 26.12 -0.07 11.20
C LEU A 49 25.07 0.95 10.74
N SER A 50 25.36 1.61 9.61
CA SER A 50 24.33 2.32 8.88
C SER A 50 23.26 1.34 8.36
N ILE A 51 22.05 1.84 8.06
CA ILE A 51 20.97 0.99 7.48
C ILE A 51 21.45 0.32 6.19
N GLY A 52 22.18 1.05 5.35
CA GLY A 52 22.72 0.56 4.09
C GLY A 52 23.70 -0.60 4.31
N ASP A 53 24.66 -0.42 5.21
CA ASP A 53 25.67 -1.40 5.57
C ASP A 53 25.06 -2.65 6.21
N ALA A 54 24.10 -2.46 7.11
CA ALA A 54 23.43 -3.57 7.76
C ALA A 54 22.58 -4.41 6.78
N CYS A 55 22.00 -3.78 5.74
CA CYS A 55 21.37 -4.49 4.63
C CYS A 55 22.39 -5.31 3.81
N ILE A 56 23.63 -4.82 3.66
CA ILE A 56 24.71 -5.53 2.95
C ILE A 56 25.13 -6.76 3.75
N VAL A 57 25.40 -6.61 5.06
CA VAL A 57 25.72 -7.74 5.96
C VAL A 57 24.68 -8.83 5.82
N TYR A 58 23.40 -8.45 5.91
CA TYR A 58 22.30 -9.39 5.79
C TYR A 58 22.32 -10.13 4.45
N ASP A 59 22.43 -9.42 3.32
CA ASP A 59 22.43 -10.06 2.01
C ASP A 59 23.61 -11.03 1.85
N MET A 60 24.78 -10.68 2.39
CA MET A 60 25.97 -11.53 2.38
C MET A 60 25.78 -12.78 3.26
N LEU A 61 25.42 -12.62 4.53
CA LEU A 61 25.14 -13.73 5.46
C LEU A 61 24.01 -14.62 4.94
N TYR A 62 22.96 -14.04 4.35
CA TYR A 62 21.84 -14.79 3.80
C TYR A 62 22.25 -15.66 2.60
N LYS A 63 23.19 -15.18 1.77
CA LYS A 63 23.72 -15.95 0.65
C LYS A 63 24.60 -17.09 1.15
N SER A 64 25.50 -16.84 2.10
CA SER A 64 26.44 -17.84 2.61
C SER A 64 25.80 -18.86 3.53
N ALA A 65 24.80 -18.47 4.34
CA ALA A 65 24.00 -19.35 5.21
C ALA A 65 23.28 -20.50 4.47
N LYS A 66 23.19 -20.45 3.13
CA LYS A 66 22.65 -21.56 2.32
C LYS A 66 23.59 -22.75 2.24
N THR A 67 24.88 -22.53 2.48
CA THR A 67 25.95 -23.51 2.32
C THR A 67 26.80 -23.67 3.57
N ASP A 68 26.73 -22.72 4.50
CA ASP A 68 27.51 -22.68 5.74
C ASP A 68 26.59 -22.60 6.96
N GLU A 69 26.79 -23.51 7.93
CA GLU A 69 25.95 -23.61 9.12
C GLU A 69 26.26 -22.52 10.16
N ASP A 70 27.51 -22.08 10.24
CA ASP A 70 27.94 -21.07 11.20
C ASP A 70 27.46 -19.68 10.76
N ASP A 71 27.50 -19.40 9.46
CA ASP A 71 26.84 -18.21 8.89
C ASP A 71 25.33 -18.24 9.08
N ALA A 72 24.69 -19.41 9.02
CA ALA A 72 23.26 -19.52 9.32
C ALA A 72 22.95 -19.20 10.80
N LYS A 73 23.81 -19.63 11.74
CA LYS A 73 23.69 -19.24 13.16
C LYS A 73 23.93 -17.75 13.34
N LYS A 74 24.94 -17.19 12.67
CA LYS A 74 25.28 -15.77 12.70
C LYS A 74 24.13 -14.91 12.18
N LEU A 75 23.58 -15.27 11.03
CA LEU A 75 22.40 -14.65 10.44
C LEU A 75 21.22 -14.64 11.43
N ASN A 76 20.89 -15.78 12.05
CA ASN A 76 19.78 -15.84 13.00
C ASN A 76 19.97 -14.92 14.21
N LYS A 77 21.20 -14.78 14.72
CA LYS A 77 21.52 -13.86 15.81
C LYS A 77 21.43 -12.40 15.36
N VAL A 78 21.92 -12.09 14.16
CA VAL A 78 21.78 -10.76 13.53
C VAL A 78 20.30 -10.39 13.33
N LEU A 79 19.49 -11.32 12.83
CA LEU A 79 18.04 -11.14 12.68
C LEU A 79 17.36 -10.89 14.03
N ALA A 80 17.70 -11.69 15.06
CA ALA A 80 17.15 -11.53 16.39
C ALA A 80 17.54 -10.18 17.02
N ALA A 81 18.80 -9.77 16.88
CA ALA A 81 19.27 -8.45 17.27
C ALA A 81 18.50 -7.35 16.51
N ALA A 82 18.21 -7.56 15.22
CA ALA A 82 17.38 -6.71 14.39
C ALA A 82 15.87 -6.75 14.73
N GLY A 83 15.44 -7.57 15.69
CA GLY A 83 14.04 -7.64 16.14
C GLY A 83 13.17 -8.56 15.33
N PHE A 84 13.80 -9.40 14.52
CA PHE A 84 13.12 -10.30 13.62
C PHE A 84 13.41 -11.75 14.00
N LYS A 85 12.46 -12.60 13.71
CA LYS A 85 12.63 -14.06 13.73
C LYS A 85 12.23 -14.62 12.39
N VAL A 86 12.89 -15.68 11.96
CA VAL A 86 12.42 -16.48 10.83
C VAL A 86 11.25 -17.33 11.32
N ALA A 87 10.11 -17.20 10.64
CA ALA A 87 8.95 -18.03 10.88
C ALA A 87 8.62 -18.83 9.62
N GLU A 88 8.32 -20.11 9.81
CA GLU A 88 7.72 -20.96 8.79
C GLU A 88 6.22 -21.06 9.06
N HIS A 89 5.41 -20.62 8.11
CA HIS A 89 3.95 -20.71 8.21
C HIS A 89 3.43 -21.89 7.40
N ALA A 90 2.78 -22.82 8.10
CA ALA A 90 1.93 -23.84 7.53
C ALA A 90 0.53 -23.24 7.37
N GLY A 91 0.20 -22.73 6.17
CA GLY A 91 -1.01 -21.94 6.01
C GLY A 91 -1.64 -22.10 4.63
N ARG A 92 -2.98 -22.04 4.61
CA ARG A 92 -3.72 -21.87 3.37
C ARG A 92 -3.48 -20.45 2.86
N PHE A 93 -2.79 -20.32 1.73
CA PHE A 93 -2.64 -19.04 1.05
C PHE A 93 -4.02 -18.45 0.76
N LEU A 94 -4.21 -17.17 1.11
CA LEU A 94 -5.39 -16.43 0.63
C LEU A 94 -5.53 -16.57 -0.89
N HIS A 95 -6.78 -16.71 -1.33
CA HIS A 95 -7.08 -16.71 -2.74
C HIS A 95 -6.75 -15.34 -3.35
N LYS A 96 -6.37 -15.31 -4.64
CA LYS A 96 -6.00 -14.07 -5.34
C LYS A 96 -7.07 -12.97 -5.23
N GLN A 97 -8.34 -13.37 -5.13
CA GLN A 97 -9.46 -12.46 -4.99
C GLN A 97 -9.53 -11.84 -3.59
N GLU A 98 -9.21 -12.58 -2.53
CA GLU A 98 -9.16 -12.03 -1.18
C GLU A 98 -8.02 -11.01 -1.05
N LEU A 99 -6.85 -11.33 -1.62
CA LEU A 99 -5.71 -10.40 -1.70
C LEU A 99 -6.07 -9.13 -2.47
N LEU A 100 -6.86 -9.24 -3.55
CA LEU A 100 -7.36 -8.09 -4.29
C LEU A 100 -8.22 -7.20 -3.40
N THR A 101 -9.23 -7.76 -2.72
CA THR A 101 -10.13 -7.00 -1.84
C THR A 101 -9.40 -6.32 -0.69
N ILE A 102 -8.45 -7.01 -0.04
CA ILE A 102 -7.59 -6.44 1.02
C ILE A 102 -6.80 -5.24 0.48
N ARG A 103 -6.17 -5.38 -0.69
CA ARG A 103 -5.39 -4.29 -1.29
C ARG A 103 -6.26 -3.09 -1.65
N MET A 104 -7.44 -3.33 -2.20
CA MET A 104 -8.36 -2.25 -2.57
C MET A 104 -8.75 -1.41 -1.36
N ASP A 105 -9.11 -2.03 -0.23
CA ASP A 105 -9.39 -1.32 1.02
C ASP A 105 -8.14 -0.63 1.59
N PHE A 106 -6.99 -1.33 1.59
CA PHE A 106 -5.74 -0.81 2.14
C PHE A 106 -5.26 0.47 1.43
N TYR A 107 -5.34 0.49 0.10
CA TYR A 107 -4.94 1.63 -0.71
C TYR A 107 -6.06 2.66 -0.93
N GLY A 108 -7.33 2.28 -0.74
CA GLY A 108 -8.50 3.11 -1.05
C GLY A 108 -8.70 3.38 -2.55
N THR A 109 -8.03 2.59 -3.39
CA THR A 109 -7.94 2.82 -4.83
C THR A 109 -7.93 1.51 -5.60
N ILE A 110 -8.40 1.56 -6.84
CA ILE A 110 -8.44 0.43 -7.77
C ILE A 110 -7.74 0.84 -9.05
N ASP A 111 -6.80 0.01 -9.50
CA ASP A 111 -6.18 0.21 -10.81
C ASP A 111 -7.19 -0.20 -11.89
N ARG A 112 -7.37 0.66 -12.89
CA ARG A 112 -8.25 0.36 -14.01
C ARG A 112 -7.65 -0.80 -14.82
N ILE A 113 -8.51 -1.75 -15.18
CA ILE A 113 -8.11 -2.84 -16.07
C ILE A 113 -7.81 -2.24 -17.46
N LYS A 114 -6.58 -2.44 -17.96
CA LYS A 114 -6.16 -1.92 -19.28
C LYS A 114 -7.08 -2.47 -20.39
N ASP A 115 -7.40 -1.60 -21.36
CA ASP A 115 -8.18 -1.97 -22.53
C ASP A 115 -7.43 -3.08 -23.31
N GLY A 116 -8.06 -4.25 -23.46
CA GLY A 116 -7.48 -5.49 -24.01
C GLY A 116 -7.24 -6.63 -22.99
N LEU A 117 -7.02 -6.32 -21.70
CA LEU A 117 -7.01 -7.34 -20.63
C LEU A 117 -8.39 -7.54 -20.01
N ARG A 118 -9.27 -6.53 -20.15
CA ARG A 118 -10.64 -6.49 -19.62
C ARG A 118 -11.51 -7.68 -20.07
N GLU A 119 -11.29 -8.18 -21.27
CA GLU A 119 -12.04 -9.32 -21.82
C GLU A 119 -11.66 -10.67 -21.21
N ARG A 120 -10.48 -10.78 -20.58
CA ARG A 120 -9.98 -12.04 -20.02
C ARG A 120 -10.20 -12.15 -18.51
N GLU A 121 -10.26 -11.02 -17.81
CA GLU A 121 -10.34 -11.00 -16.34
C GLU A 121 -11.77 -10.88 -15.78
N LEU A 122 -12.74 -10.43 -16.59
CA LEU A 122 -14.14 -10.28 -16.20
C LEU A 122 -14.97 -11.50 -16.59
N SER A 123 -15.98 -11.81 -15.78
CA SER A 123 -16.88 -12.92 -16.10
C SER A 123 -17.66 -12.63 -17.39
N PRO A 124 -17.93 -13.65 -18.23
CA PRO A 124 -18.74 -13.48 -19.44
C PRO A 124 -20.14 -12.91 -19.14
N TYR A 125 -20.74 -13.31 -18.02
CA TYR A 125 -22.07 -12.85 -17.58
C TYR A 125 -22.06 -11.36 -17.27
N TYR A 126 -21.10 -10.90 -16.49
CA TYR A 126 -20.95 -9.47 -16.17
C TYR A 126 -20.80 -8.63 -17.44
N ARG A 127 -19.91 -9.07 -18.37
CA ARG A 127 -19.71 -8.39 -19.65
C ARG A 127 -20.98 -8.32 -20.49
N ASN A 128 -21.72 -9.42 -20.58
CA ASN A 128 -22.95 -9.50 -21.38
C ASN A 128 -24.09 -8.66 -20.80
N LEU A 129 -24.23 -8.64 -19.46
CA LEU A 129 -25.33 -7.97 -18.78
C LEU A 129 -25.11 -6.45 -18.69
N ILE A 130 -23.88 -5.98 -18.51
CA ILE A 130 -23.58 -4.53 -18.58
C ILE A 130 -23.74 -3.98 -20.00
N ALA A 131 -23.46 -4.79 -21.02
CA ALA A 131 -23.67 -4.40 -22.41
C ALA A 131 -25.16 -4.29 -22.79
N LYS A 132 -26.09 -4.81 -21.96
CA LYS A 132 -27.51 -4.91 -22.27
C LYS A 132 -28.37 -4.33 -21.14
N PRO A 133 -28.51 -3.00 -21.07
CA PRO A 133 -29.41 -2.38 -20.11
C PRO A 133 -30.86 -2.84 -20.33
N LEU A 134 -31.59 -3.02 -19.22
CA LEU A 134 -33.00 -3.35 -19.23
C LEU A 134 -33.82 -2.22 -19.86
N ARG A 135 -34.90 -2.61 -20.55
CA ARG A 135 -35.85 -1.66 -21.15
C ARG A 135 -36.66 -0.95 -20.06
N GLU A 136 -37.12 -1.71 -19.07
CA GLU A 136 -37.82 -1.22 -17.90
C GLU A 136 -36.83 -1.00 -16.76
N SER A 137 -37.03 0.07 -15.98
CA SER A 137 -36.17 0.36 -14.84
C SER A 137 -36.58 -0.55 -13.68
N PRO A 138 -35.67 -1.39 -13.15
CA PRO A 138 -35.93 -2.11 -11.90
C PRO A 138 -36.06 -1.11 -10.74
N GLN A 139 -36.71 -1.51 -9.64
CA GLN A 139 -36.72 -0.73 -8.40
C GLN A 139 -35.34 -0.76 -7.73
N SER A 140 -35.01 0.26 -6.94
CA SER A 140 -33.71 0.34 -6.25
C SER A 140 -33.54 -0.81 -5.24
N GLU A 141 -34.64 -1.21 -4.61
CA GLU A 141 -34.73 -2.25 -3.60
C GLU A 141 -34.48 -3.66 -4.15
N GLU A 142 -34.59 -3.84 -5.48
CA GLU A 142 -34.29 -5.13 -6.14
C GLU A 142 -32.79 -5.45 -6.15
N TYR A 143 -31.92 -4.46 -5.97
CA TYR A 143 -30.48 -4.63 -5.87
C TYR A 143 -30.05 -5.00 -4.44
N ASP A 144 -30.33 -6.25 -4.08
CA ASP A 144 -29.89 -6.85 -2.82
C ASP A 144 -28.45 -7.38 -2.92
N PHE A 145 -27.51 -6.60 -2.39
CA PHE A 145 -26.09 -6.96 -2.36
C PHE A 145 -25.79 -8.12 -1.39
N GLU A 146 -26.61 -8.34 -0.36
CA GLU A 146 -26.43 -9.47 0.57
C GLU A 146 -26.75 -10.83 -0.08
N SER A 147 -27.50 -10.81 -1.19
CA SER A 147 -27.69 -12.00 -2.02
C SER A 147 -26.41 -12.49 -2.69
N SER A 148 -25.43 -11.59 -2.90
CA SER A 148 -24.19 -11.88 -3.63
C SER A 148 -23.16 -12.62 -2.76
N PRO A 149 -22.71 -13.83 -3.15
CA PRO A 149 -21.64 -14.53 -2.43
C PRO A 149 -20.32 -13.75 -2.42
N SER A 150 -20.02 -13.02 -3.49
CA SER A 150 -18.80 -12.22 -3.61
C SER A 150 -18.87 -10.93 -2.79
N TRP A 151 -20.00 -10.23 -2.78
CA TRP A 151 -20.13 -9.00 -2.00
C TRP A 151 -19.90 -9.22 -0.51
N LYS A 152 -20.28 -10.39 0.03
CA LYS A 152 -20.01 -10.77 1.42
C LYS A 152 -18.53 -10.70 1.80
N LEU A 153 -17.60 -10.84 0.84
CA LEU A 153 -16.17 -10.63 1.08
C LEU A 153 -15.81 -9.13 1.16
N PHE A 154 -16.43 -8.30 0.31
CA PHE A 154 -16.23 -6.85 0.30
C PHE A 154 -16.86 -6.21 1.53
N SER A 155 -18.08 -6.59 1.89
CA SER A 155 -18.81 -6.04 3.03
C SER A 155 -18.13 -6.31 4.37
N ARG A 156 -17.05 -7.12 4.43
CA ARG A 156 -16.16 -7.22 5.60
C ARG A 156 -15.43 -5.92 5.90
N PHE A 157 -15.12 -5.11 4.88
CA PHE A 157 -14.42 -3.85 5.05
C PHE A 157 -15.41 -2.69 5.12
N GLU A 158 -15.17 -1.79 6.07
CA GLU A 158 -15.98 -0.59 6.28
C GLU A 158 -16.02 0.30 5.03
N SER A 159 -14.90 0.39 4.30
CA SER A 159 -14.81 1.19 3.08
C SER A 159 -15.80 0.76 1.99
N PHE A 160 -16.07 -0.54 1.86
CA PHE A 160 -17.03 -1.06 0.89
C PHE A 160 -18.47 -0.91 1.36
N ARG A 161 -18.75 -1.14 2.66
CA ARG A 161 -20.09 -0.90 3.22
C ARG A 161 -20.56 0.54 3.05
N ILE A 162 -19.66 1.50 3.19
CA ILE A 162 -19.98 2.93 3.04
C ILE A 162 -20.35 3.30 1.60
N ILE A 163 -19.86 2.57 0.60
CA ILE A 163 -20.12 2.86 -0.82
C ILE A 163 -21.22 1.99 -1.43
N GLU A 164 -21.79 1.04 -0.68
CA GLU A 164 -22.80 0.11 -1.20
C GLU A 164 -23.98 0.83 -1.86
N GLU A 165 -24.48 1.90 -1.22
CA GLU A 165 -25.59 2.69 -1.76
C GLU A 165 -25.22 3.40 -3.07
N ASP A 166 -23.98 3.86 -3.24
CA ASP A 166 -23.56 4.47 -4.50
C ASP A 166 -23.50 3.43 -5.63
N LEU A 167 -23.05 2.21 -5.32
CA LEU A 167 -23.03 1.11 -6.27
C LEU A 167 -24.46 0.69 -6.67
N ARG A 168 -25.37 0.62 -5.69
CA ARG A 168 -26.80 0.38 -5.91
C ARG A 168 -27.40 1.44 -6.84
N LEU A 169 -27.19 2.72 -6.53
CA LEU A 169 -27.65 3.83 -7.35
C LEU A 169 -27.06 3.80 -8.75
N TYR A 170 -25.77 3.44 -8.90
CA TYR A 170 -25.13 3.30 -10.20
C TYR A 170 -25.81 2.21 -11.05
N LEU A 171 -25.99 1.01 -10.49
CA LEU A 171 -26.64 -0.10 -11.19
C LEU A 171 -28.07 0.27 -11.62
N PHE A 172 -28.83 0.86 -10.69
CA PHE A 172 -30.18 1.36 -10.94
C PHE A 172 -30.23 2.38 -12.10
N GLN A 173 -29.36 3.41 -12.06
CA GLN A 173 -29.29 4.43 -13.11
C GLN A 173 -28.88 3.86 -14.47
N LYS A 174 -28.03 2.83 -14.48
CA LYS A 174 -27.61 2.12 -15.69
C LYS A 174 -28.61 1.07 -16.15
N LYS A 175 -29.71 0.85 -15.40
CA LYS A 175 -30.74 -0.16 -15.67
C LYS A 175 -30.12 -1.56 -15.86
N ILE A 176 -29.14 -1.91 -15.05
CA ILE A 176 -28.50 -3.23 -15.12
C ILE A 176 -29.44 -4.25 -14.46
N ASP A 177 -29.48 -5.49 -14.95
CA ASP A 177 -30.31 -6.52 -14.35
C ASP A 177 -29.89 -6.81 -12.89
N PRO A 178 -30.78 -6.70 -11.87
CA PRO A 178 -30.44 -6.97 -10.47
C PRO A 178 -29.89 -8.39 -10.23
N GLN A 179 -30.27 -9.38 -11.06
CA GLN A 179 -29.78 -10.76 -10.96
C GLN A 179 -28.27 -10.86 -11.15
N ILE A 180 -27.63 -9.85 -11.78
CA ILE A 180 -26.18 -9.81 -11.97
C ILE A 180 -25.42 -9.97 -10.64
N LEU A 181 -25.96 -9.44 -9.54
CA LEU A 181 -25.29 -9.42 -8.24
C LEU A 181 -24.97 -10.82 -7.73
N GLN A 182 -25.86 -11.79 -7.97
CA GLN A 182 -25.68 -13.19 -7.54
C GLN A 182 -24.56 -13.90 -8.31
N LEU A 183 -24.26 -13.41 -9.53
CA LEU A 183 -23.31 -14.03 -10.46
C LEU A 183 -21.96 -13.29 -10.53
N MET A 184 -21.88 -12.09 -9.95
CA MET A 184 -20.66 -11.29 -9.97
C MET A 184 -19.55 -11.93 -9.14
N THR A 185 -18.37 -12.00 -9.75
CA THR A 185 -17.12 -12.36 -9.07
C THR A 185 -16.51 -11.14 -8.35
N PRO A 186 -15.50 -11.34 -7.47
CA PRO A 186 -14.80 -10.20 -6.88
C PRO A 186 -14.12 -9.27 -7.90
N ARG A 187 -13.69 -9.80 -9.06
CA ARG A 187 -13.17 -8.97 -10.16
C ARG A 187 -14.26 -8.11 -10.79
N ASP A 188 -15.45 -8.65 -10.97
CA ASP A 188 -16.58 -7.92 -11.53
C ASP A 188 -17.00 -6.78 -10.59
N PHE A 189 -17.02 -7.00 -9.27
CA PHE A 189 -17.24 -5.92 -8.30
C PHE A 189 -16.12 -4.86 -8.31
N SER A 190 -14.86 -5.27 -8.48
CA SER A 190 -13.76 -4.34 -8.65
C SER A 190 -13.95 -3.44 -9.88
N ASP A 191 -14.44 -3.98 -11.00
CA ASP A 191 -14.76 -3.17 -12.18
C ASP A 191 -15.98 -2.30 -11.94
N LEU A 192 -17.04 -2.81 -11.28
CA LEU A 192 -18.22 -2.02 -10.93
C LEU A 192 -17.84 -0.79 -10.09
N VAL A 193 -16.94 -0.94 -9.12
CA VAL A 193 -16.47 0.20 -8.31
C VAL A 193 -15.66 1.18 -9.18
N VAL A 194 -14.83 0.69 -10.10
CA VAL A 194 -14.15 1.57 -11.06
C VAL A 194 -15.17 2.37 -11.86
N GLN A 195 -16.17 1.72 -12.43
CA GLN A 195 -17.19 2.34 -13.27
C GLN A 195 -18.07 3.35 -12.52
N ALA A 196 -18.38 3.08 -11.25
CA ALA A 196 -19.22 3.95 -10.44
C ALA A 196 -18.50 5.21 -9.96
N PHE A 197 -17.18 5.14 -9.74
CA PHE A 197 -16.40 6.22 -9.12
C PHE A 197 -15.42 6.92 -10.07
N GLN A 198 -15.25 6.41 -11.29
CA GLN A 198 -14.41 7.04 -12.32
C GLN A 198 -14.96 8.41 -12.71
N LYS A 199 -14.07 9.41 -12.75
CA LYS A 199 -14.44 10.79 -13.13
C LYS A 199 -14.04 11.14 -14.56
N ASP A 200 -12.97 10.52 -15.06
CA ASP A 200 -12.42 10.73 -16.39
C ASP A 200 -11.99 9.39 -17.00
N ASP A 201 -12.32 9.18 -18.27
CA ASP A 201 -11.95 8.02 -19.08
C ASP A 201 -10.43 7.82 -19.22
N LYS A 202 -9.61 8.80 -18.82
CA LYS A 202 -8.14 8.70 -18.81
C LYS A 202 -7.56 8.26 -17.47
N GLU A 203 -8.37 8.18 -16.41
CA GLU A 203 -7.89 7.75 -15.09
C GLU A 203 -7.42 6.29 -15.12
N GLN A 204 -6.13 6.07 -14.80
CA GLN A 204 -5.57 4.73 -14.65
C GLN A 204 -5.83 4.13 -13.26
N LYS A 205 -6.20 4.98 -12.29
CA LYS A 205 -6.41 4.60 -10.89
C LYS A 205 -7.57 5.38 -10.30
N VAL A 206 -8.60 4.66 -9.87
CA VAL A 206 -9.85 5.23 -9.36
C VAL A 206 -9.84 5.19 -7.84
N THR A 207 -10.20 6.30 -7.20
CA THR A 207 -10.37 6.39 -5.74
C THR A 207 -11.84 6.24 -5.40
N PHE A 208 -12.18 5.26 -4.58
CA PHE A 208 -13.58 5.00 -4.17
C PHE A 208 -13.84 5.34 -2.71
N GLN A 209 -12.80 5.37 -1.87
CA GLN A 209 -12.97 5.49 -0.44
C GLN A 209 -13.46 6.90 -0.06
N LYS A 210 -14.64 6.96 0.58
CA LYS A 210 -15.22 8.16 1.16
C LYS A 210 -14.57 8.50 2.50
N GLY A 211 -13.28 8.81 2.51
CA GLY A 211 -12.56 9.15 3.74
C GLY A 211 -11.06 8.94 3.67
N ILE A 212 -10.46 8.87 4.85
CA ILE A 212 -9.04 8.57 5.01
C ILE A 212 -8.86 7.05 4.92
N THR A 213 -7.89 6.61 4.12
CA THR A 213 -7.57 5.18 4.00
C THR A 213 -7.07 4.63 5.33
N VAL A 214 -7.26 3.32 5.57
CA VAL A 214 -6.75 2.65 6.77
C VAL A 214 -5.25 2.91 6.94
N ARG A 215 -4.49 2.81 5.84
CA ARG A 215 -3.06 3.10 5.76
C ARG A 215 -2.73 4.52 6.23
N ASN A 216 -3.49 5.52 5.79
CA ASN A 216 -3.25 6.91 6.18
C ASN A 216 -3.73 7.16 7.63
N GLU A 217 -4.79 6.52 8.07
CA GLU A 217 -5.28 6.61 9.45
C GLU A 217 -4.26 6.05 10.44
N PHE A 218 -3.67 4.88 10.14
CA PHE A 218 -2.55 4.30 10.88
C PHE A 218 -1.41 5.29 11.05
N VAL A 219 -0.96 5.94 9.97
CA VAL A 219 0.14 6.91 10.02
C VAL A 219 -0.22 8.16 10.83
N ARG A 220 -1.45 8.65 10.74
CA ARG A 220 -1.89 9.78 11.57
C ARG A 220 -1.88 9.42 13.05
N ASP A 221 -2.35 8.22 13.40
CA ASP A 221 -2.39 7.78 14.79
C ASP A 221 -0.99 7.55 15.34
N LEU A 222 -0.11 6.92 14.56
CA LEU A 222 1.30 6.78 14.90
C LEU A 222 1.94 8.15 15.13
N ALA A 223 1.79 9.10 14.21
CA ALA A 223 2.38 10.44 14.35
C ALA A 223 1.80 11.22 15.55
N ARG A 224 0.52 11.03 15.90
CA ARG A 224 -0.10 11.65 17.07
C ARG A 224 0.46 11.15 18.40
N HIS A 225 0.74 9.84 18.49
CA HIS A 225 1.10 9.21 19.75
C HIS A 225 2.61 9.07 19.91
N GLN A 226 3.32 8.88 18.80
CA GLN A 226 4.75 8.55 18.75
C GLN A 226 5.56 9.50 17.87
N GLY A 227 4.97 10.56 17.31
CA GLY A 227 5.66 11.46 16.37
C GLY A 227 6.86 12.19 16.95
N ASN A 228 6.82 12.57 18.24
CA ASN A 228 7.97 13.21 18.89
C ASN A 228 9.13 12.22 19.10
N GLN A 229 8.83 11.03 19.62
CA GLN A 229 9.85 9.98 19.80
C GLN A 229 10.47 9.58 18.46
N MET A 230 9.63 9.41 17.43
CA MET A 230 10.10 9.18 16.07
C MET A 230 11.01 10.32 15.60
N ALA A 231 10.64 11.59 15.81
CA ALA A 231 11.48 12.73 15.43
C ALA A 231 12.86 12.67 16.10
N ASP A 232 12.91 12.46 17.41
CA ASP A 232 14.15 12.38 18.19
C ASP A 232 15.06 11.27 17.65
N MET A 233 14.51 10.10 17.33
CA MET A 233 15.25 9.00 16.75
C MET A 233 15.84 9.34 15.38
N LEU A 234 15.04 9.95 14.48
CA LEU A 234 15.53 10.35 13.16
C LEU A 234 16.65 11.40 13.25
N LEU A 235 16.55 12.32 14.20
CA LEU A 235 17.58 13.33 14.45
C LEU A 235 18.88 12.70 15.00
N ASN A 236 18.76 11.72 15.91
CA ASN A 236 19.90 10.98 16.44
C ASN A 236 20.63 10.16 15.36
N GLN A 237 19.90 9.73 14.32
CA GLN A 237 20.43 9.11 13.11
C GLN A 237 21.08 10.11 12.13
N GLY A 238 21.18 11.40 12.50
CA GLY A 238 21.83 12.44 11.71
C GLY A 238 20.98 12.99 10.56
N TRP A 239 19.67 12.72 10.52
CA TRP A 239 18.81 13.22 9.45
C TRP A 239 18.57 14.73 9.59
N ASP A 240 18.43 15.42 8.45
CA ASP A 240 18.21 16.88 8.45
C ASP A 240 16.95 17.25 9.24
N LYS A 241 17.10 18.16 10.22
CA LYS A 241 16.01 18.57 11.11
C LYS A 241 14.80 19.13 10.38
N ARG A 242 15.01 19.85 9.27
CA ARG A 242 13.96 20.43 8.43
C ARG A 242 13.19 19.33 7.71
N TYR A 243 13.89 18.30 7.24
CA TYR A 243 13.26 17.11 6.65
C TYR A 243 12.40 16.38 7.69
N VAL A 244 12.96 16.06 8.86
CA VAL A 244 12.25 15.36 9.95
C VAL A 244 11.00 16.13 10.36
N HIS A 245 11.11 17.44 10.63
CA HIS A 245 9.97 18.27 11.01
C HIS A 245 8.87 18.28 9.94
N SER A 246 9.27 18.43 8.67
CA SER A 246 8.34 18.44 7.53
C SER A 246 7.63 17.09 7.37
N MET A 247 8.36 15.98 7.53
CA MET A 247 7.85 14.62 7.45
C MET A 247 6.82 14.34 8.57
N ILE A 248 7.17 14.61 9.83
CA ILE A 248 6.25 14.38 10.97
C ILE A 248 4.99 15.24 10.85
N ASN A 249 5.12 16.50 10.40
CA ASN A 249 3.95 17.35 10.13
C ASN A 249 3.07 16.77 9.01
N MET A 250 3.67 16.28 7.92
CA MET A 250 2.94 15.64 6.82
C MET A 250 2.20 14.37 7.29
N MET A 251 2.84 13.55 8.12
CA MET A 251 2.23 12.35 8.71
C MET A 251 1.05 12.71 9.61
N HIS A 252 1.23 13.67 10.52
CA HIS A 252 0.18 14.11 11.43
C HIS A 252 -1.04 14.70 10.71
N ARG A 253 -0.81 15.54 9.70
CA ARG A 253 -1.87 16.25 8.98
C ARG A 253 -2.59 15.39 7.97
N TYR A 254 -1.85 14.66 7.14
CA TYR A 254 -2.40 14.00 5.95
C TYR A 254 -2.33 12.47 6.01
N GLY A 255 -1.64 11.89 6.99
CA GLY A 255 -1.38 10.44 7.03
C GLY A 255 -0.45 9.98 5.91
N LYS A 256 0.30 10.90 5.30
CA LYS A 256 1.29 10.60 4.26
C LYS A 256 2.66 10.48 4.89
N TYR A 257 3.47 9.61 4.32
CA TYR A 257 4.75 9.20 4.89
C TYR A 257 5.83 9.00 3.81
N ASN A 258 5.47 9.07 2.53
CA ASN A 258 6.44 8.95 1.45
C ASN A 258 7.08 10.31 1.18
N SER A 259 8.40 10.34 1.00
CA SER A 259 9.13 11.59 0.79
C SER A 259 8.91 12.18 -0.61
N ALA A 260 8.48 11.38 -1.59
CA ALA A 260 8.36 11.76 -3.00
C ALA A 260 7.55 13.04 -3.32
N LYS A 261 6.62 13.44 -2.43
CA LYS A 261 5.85 14.69 -2.57
C LYS A 261 5.96 15.60 -1.35
N LEU A 262 6.94 15.35 -0.48
CA LEU A 262 7.19 16.16 0.69
C LEU A 262 7.80 17.49 0.27
N ILE A 263 7.21 18.59 0.75
CA ILE A 263 7.82 19.92 0.69
C ILE A 263 8.61 20.10 1.98
N ILE A 264 9.93 20.21 1.89
CA ILE A 264 10.79 20.46 3.04
C ILE A 264 10.82 21.96 3.29
N THR A 265 10.40 22.38 4.48
CA THR A 265 10.32 23.80 4.85
C THR A 265 11.39 24.19 5.85
N GLU A 266 11.84 25.44 5.78
CA GLU A 266 12.61 26.05 6.86
C GLU A 266 11.82 25.99 8.18
N MET A 267 12.54 25.85 9.29
CA MET A 267 11.95 25.86 10.62
C MET A 267 12.00 27.23 11.26
N ASN A 268 12.96 28.05 10.85
CA ASN A 268 13.25 29.35 11.43
C ASN A 268 13.29 30.40 10.32
N PHE A 269 12.92 31.63 10.64
CA PHE A 269 13.06 32.76 9.76
C PHE A 269 14.54 32.99 9.47
N THR A 270 14.95 32.83 8.22
CA THR A 270 16.25 33.28 7.73
C THR A 270 16.12 34.68 7.13
N PRO A 271 17.21 35.44 6.93
CA PRO A 271 17.15 36.72 6.22
C PRO A 271 16.45 36.61 4.86
N ARG A 272 16.69 35.49 4.15
CA ARG A 272 16.00 35.15 2.90
C ARG A 272 14.49 35.00 3.11
N VAL A 273 14.06 34.14 4.03
CA VAL A 273 12.62 33.91 4.31
C VAL A 273 11.91 35.22 4.66
N LEU A 274 12.53 36.10 5.46
CA LEU A 274 11.94 37.39 5.83
C LEU A 274 11.78 38.32 4.62
N SER A 275 12.75 38.33 3.71
CA SER A 275 12.65 39.08 2.45
C SER A 275 11.54 38.51 1.56
N ASP A 276 11.52 37.19 1.39
CA ASP A 276 10.55 36.50 0.54
C ASP A 276 9.12 36.61 1.10
N LEU A 277 8.94 36.59 2.42
CA LEU A 277 7.63 36.76 3.08
C LEU A 277 7.00 38.12 2.77
N LYS A 278 7.81 39.19 2.76
CA LYS A 278 7.36 40.54 2.37
C LYS A 278 6.92 40.60 0.91
N LYS A 279 7.63 39.88 0.03
CA LYS A 279 7.30 39.78 -1.39
C LYS A 279 6.02 38.96 -1.60
N ALA A 280 5.92 37.82 -0.90
CA ALA A 280 4.79 36.90 -0.97
C ALA A 280 3.46 37.58 -0.62
N GLU A 281 3.43 38.48 0.36
CA GLU A 281 2.20 39.23 0.69
C GLU A 281 1.67 40.01 -0.51
N LYS A 282 2.55 40.76 -1.19
CA LYS A 282 2.19 41.56 -2.37
C LYS A 282 1.74 40.68 -3.53
N GLU A 283 2.48 39.60 -3.80
CA GLU A 283 2.17 38.65 -4.87
C GLU A 283 0.82 37.94 -4.62
N LEU A 284 0.56 37.51 -3.39
CA LEU A 284 -0.71 36.89 -3.01
C LEU A 284 -1.87 37.86 -3.13
N PHE A 285 -1.69 39.11 -2.72
CA PHE A 285 -2.72 40.15 -2.86
C PHE A 285 -3.04 40.42 -4.33
N ALA A 286 -2.02 40.52 -5.18
CA ALA A 286 -2.19 40.66 -6.63
C ALA A 286 -2.91 39.44 -7.24
N LYS A 287 -2.50 38.23 -6.85
CA LYS A 287 -3.12 36.98 -7.31
C LYS A 287 -4.59 36.88 -6.90
N ILE A 288 -4.96 37.28 -5.69
CA ILE A 288 -6.36 37.24 -5.23
C ILE A 288 -7.23 38.29 -5.94
N LYS A 289 -6.65 39.40 -6.39
CA LYS A 289 -7.35 40.43 -7.16
C LYS A 289 -7.43 40.16 -8.66
N SER A 290 -6.71 39.15 -9.16
CA SER A 290 -6.69 38.85 -10.60
C SER A 290 -7.99 38.18 -11.06
N ALA A 291 -8.27 38.29 -12.37
CA ALA A 291 -9.37 37.56 -12.98
C ALA A 291 -9.21 36.03 -12.84
N GLU A 292 -7.98 35.53 -12.84
CA GLU A 292 -7.66 34.11 -12.65
C GLU A 292 -8.11 33.58 -11.29
N PHE A 293 -8.19 34.41 -10.26
CA PHE A 293 -8.73 33.98 -8.96
C PHE A 293 -10.19 33.56 -9.06
N SER A 294 -10.99 34.24 -9.91
CA SER A 294 -12.43 34.01 -10.03
C SER A 294 -12.77 32.62 -10.60
N ILE A 295 -11.88 32.03 -11.40
CA ILE A 295 -12.05 30.71 -12.02
C ILE A 295 -11.55 29.54 -11.15
N LEU A 296 -10.84 29.83 -10.04
CA LEU A 296 -10.38 28.79 -9.11
C LEU A 296 -11.53 28.08 -8.39
N LYS A 297 -11.27 26.84 -7.94
CA LYS A 297 -12.21 26.09 -7.11
C LYS A 297 -12.39 26.76 -5.75
N LYS A 298 -13.55 26.52 -5.12
CA LYS A 298 -13.90 27.12 -3.81
C LYS A 298 -12.85 26.86 -2.73
N GLU A 299 -12.30 25.64 -2.69
CA GLU A 299 -11.27 25.24 -1.74
C GLU A 299 -9.95 25.99 -1.98
N GLU A 300 -9.49 26.07 -3.23
CA GLU A 300 -8.26 26.79 -3.60
C GLU A 300 -8.35 28.27 -3.23
N LYS A 301 -9.51 28.90 -3.49
CA LYS A 301 -9.80 30.27 -3.06
C LYS A 301 -9.70 30.43 -1.54
N SER A 302 -10.25 29.48 -0.80
CA SER A 302 -10.22 29.49 0.67
C SER A 302 -8.79 29.36 1.19
N ASN A 303 -7.99 28.45 0.63
CA ASN A 303 -6.61 28.23 1.04
C ASN A 303 -5.73 29.45 0.76
N LEU A 304 -5.87 30.09 -0.41
CA LEU A 304 -5.11 31.31 -0.74
C LEU A 304 -5.46 32.49 0.17
N LYS A 305 -6.76 32.69 0.49
CA LYS A 305 -7.17 33.73 1.44
C LYS A 305 -6.63 33.49 2.84
N LYS A 306 -6.65 32.23 3.29
CA LYS A 306 -6.07 31.81 4.57
C LYS A 306 -4.56 32.08 4.60
N LEU A 307 -3.84 31.74 3.54
CA LEU A 307 -2.41 32.03 3.43
C LEU A 307 -2.13 33.54 3.49
N LEU A 308 -2.84 34.36 2.72
CA LEU A 308 -2.66 35.81 2.77
C LEU A 308 -2.84 36.36 4.19
N LYS A 309 -3.85 35.87 4.92
CA LYS A 309 -4.08 36.26 6.32
C LYS A 309 -2.89 35.91 7.23
N GLU A 310 -2.37 34.69 7.12
CA GLU A 310 -1.23 34.25 7.94
C GLU A 310 0.08 34.99 7.56
N VAL A 311 0.30 35.27 6.27
CA VAL A 311 1.45 36.05 5.80
C VAL A 311 1.40 37.49 6.32
N ALA A 312 0.25 38.17 6.17
CA ALA A 312 0.07 39.53 6.67
C ALA A 312 0.26 39.61 8.19
N LYS A 313 -0.28 38.62 8.92
CA LYS A 313 -0.06 38.49 10.36
C LYS A 313 1.43 38.35 10.70
N ALA A 314 2.16 37.50 9.98
CA ALA A 314 3.58 37.29 10.23
C ALA A 314 4.42 38.53 9.91
N ASN A 315 4.14 39.25 8.81
CA ASN A 315 4.80 40.51 8.50
C ASN A 315 4.52 41.60 9.55
N ALA A 316 3.30 41.66 10.09
CA ALA A 316 2.95 42.59 11.16
C ALA A 316 3.67 42.30 12.49
N GLN A 317 4.02 41.03 12.75
CA GLN A 317 4.71 40.61 13.98
C GLN A 317 6.20 40.93 14.01
N GLN A 318 6.79 41.40 12.90
CA GLN A 318 8.18 41.84 12.81
C GLN A 318 9.20 40.80 13.33
N PHE A 319 9.03 39.53 12.94
CA PHE A 319 9.98 38.47 13.25
C PHE A 319 11.41 38.79 12.83
N LYS A 320 12.37 38.29 13.61
CA LYS A 320 13.81 38.40 13.38
C LYS A 320 14.38 37.09 12.84
N ALA A 321 15.58 37.18 12.27
CA ALA A 321 16.30 35.98 11.86
C ALA A 321 16.57 35.09 13.07
N GLY A 322 16.29 33.79 12.95
CA GLY A 322 16.38 32.81 14.03
C GLY A 322 15.04 32.52 14.73
N ASP A 323 14.02 33.38 14.59
CA ASP A 323 12.70 33.11 15.17
C ASP A 323 12.04 31.89 14.52
N VAL A 324 11.33 31.08 15.30
CA VAL A 324 10.62 29.90 14.79
C VAL A 324 9.46 30.33 13.90
N ILE A 325 9.34 29.71 12.72
CA ILE A 325 8.23 29.98 11.81
C ILE A 325 6.96 29.35 12.40
N PRO A 326 5.86 30.12 12.55
CA PRO A 326 4.61 29.58 13.06
C PRO A 326 4.10 28.41 12.19
N GLN A 327 3.76 27.30 12.83
CA GLN A 327 3.24 26.12 12.11
C GLN A 327 1.95 26.43 11.34
N THR A 328 1.15 27.41 11.78
CA THR A 328 -0.04 27.87 11.05
C THR A 328 0.29 28.49 9.69
N LEU A 329 1.39 29.24 9.61
CA LEU A 329 1.89 29.83 8.38
C LEU A 329 2.43 28.74 7.43
N ILE A 330 3.27 27.83 7.94
CA ILE A 330 3.78 26.68 7.17
C ILE A 330 2.61 25.89 6.58
N ASN A 331 1.62 25.58 7.41
CA ASN A 331 0.48 24.79 7.00
C ASN A 331 -0.37 25.49 5.94
N ALA A 332 -0.62 26.79 6.09
CA ALA A 332 -1.35 27.58 5.11
C ALA A 332 -0.61 27.65 3.76
N ALA A 333 0.72 27.75 3.79
CA ALA A 333 1.56 27.82 2.60
C ALA A 333 1.52 26.50 1.81
N ILE A 334 1.62 25.36 2.51
CA ILE A 334 1.50 24.02 1.92
C ILE A 334 0.09 23.80 1.34
N ASP A 335 -0.97 24.12 2.09
CA ASP A 335 -2.36 23.93 1.66
C ASP A 335 -2.71 24.75 0.41
N ALA A 336 -2.12 25.94 0.29
CA ALA A 336 -2.28 26.81 -0.86
C ALA A 336 -1.37 26.45 -2.05
N LYS A 337 -0.51 25.43 -1.91
CA LYS A 337 0.55 25.08 -2.87
C LYS A 337 1.41 26.30 -3.24
N ASN A 338 1.75 27.09 -2.24
CA ASN A 338 2.50 28.34 -2.38
C ASN A 338 3.47 28.45 -1.20
N ALA A 339 4.46 27.56 -1.18
CA ALA A 339 5.40 27.42 -0.07
C ALA A 339 6.80 27.94 -0.42
N ASP A 340 7.02 28.48 -1.62
CA ASP A 340 8.34 28.81 -2.16
C ASP A 340 9.17 29.71 -1.23
N PHE A 341 8.52 30.65 -0.53
CA PHE A 341 9.17 31.58 0.39
C PHE A 341 9.72 30.90 1.67
N ILE A 342 9.16 29.75 2.06
CA ILE A 342 9.59 28.96 3.23
C ILE A 342 10.26 27.63 2.85
N ILE A 343 10.51 27.35 1.56
CA ILE A 343 11.21 26.12 1.17
C ILE A 343 12.62 26.12 1.79
N ALA A 344 13.00 24.98 2.34
CA ALA A 344 14.32 24.76 2.89
C ALA A 344 15.38 24.72 1.78
N ARG A 345 16.52 25.36 2.01
CA ARG A 345 17.63 25.37 1.05
C ARG A 345 18.92 24.84 1.66
N ASP A 346 19.75 24.20 0.85
CA ASP A 346 21.12 23.84 1.22
C ASP A 346 22.01 25.08 1.32
N GLU A 347 23.26 24.88 1.71
CA GLU A 347 24.32 25.88 1.80
C GLU A 347 24.62 26.60 0.47
N THR A 348 24.30 25.97 -0.68
CA THR A 348 24.45 26.57 -2.01
C THR A 348 23.24 27.44 -2.41
N GLY A 349 22.19 27.43 -1.58
CA GLY A 349 20.94 28.14 -1.85
C GLY A 349 19.98 27.37 -2.76
N LYS A 350 20.24 26.10 -3.06
CA LYS A 350 19.34 25.25 -3.83
C LYS A 350 18.27 24.64 -2.91
N PRO A 351 17.01 24.49 -3.35
CA PRO A 351 15.98 23.79 -2.57
C PRO A 351 16.42 22.39 -2.19
N LEU A 352 16.21 22.01 -0.93
CA LEU A 352 16.38 20.62 -0.51
C LEU A 352 15.44 19.72 -1.30
N ASN A 353 15.99 18.65 -1.86
CA ASN A 353 15.24 17.67 -2.62
C ASN A 353 14.86 16.51 -1.69
N SER A 354 13.56 16.23 -1.61
CA SER A 354 13.05 15.15 -0.75
C SER A 354 13.46 13.74 -1.20
N ALA A 355 13.89 13.58 -2.45
CA ALA A 355 14.46 12.33 -2.94
C ALA A 355 15.86 12.03 -2.36
N ASP A 356 16.55 13.03 -1.82
CA ASP A 356 17.87 12.88 -1.21
C ASP A 356 17.76 12.34 0.24
N PHE A 357 16.54 12.16 0.74
CA PHE A 357 16.25 11.68 2.10
C PHE A 357 15.52 10.33 2.09
N PRO A 358 15.72 9.48 3.13
CA PRO A 358 15.09 8.17 3.16
C PRO A 358 13.56 8.23 3.24
N SER A 359 12.87 7.46 2.41
CA SER A 359 11.40 7.36 2.41
C SER A 359 10.91 6.26 3.36
N PHE A 360 9.68 6.42 3.86
CA PHE A 360 8.99 5.38 4.62
C PHE A 360 7.96 4.62 3.80
N GLU A 361 7.63 3.43 4.27
CA GLU A 361 6.56 2.57 3.76
C GLU A 361 5.75 1.96 4.90
N VAL A 362 4.44 1.90 4.73
CA VAL A 362 3.55 1.13 5.61
C VAL A 362 3.42 -0.25 5.01
N HIS A 363 3.75 -1.24 5.82
CA HIS A 363 3.74 -2.64 5.45
C HIS A 363 2.91 -3.44 6.45
N HIS A 364 2.43 -4.61 6.03
CA HIS A 364 1.75 -5.54 6.91
C HIS A 364 2.77 -6.38 7.69
N LYS A 365 2.63 -6.50 9.01
CA LYS A 365 3.54 -7.31 9.85
C LYS A 365 3.52 -8.80 9.50
N TYR A 366 2.38 -9.25 8.98
CA TYR A 366 2.16 -10.58 8.46
C TYR A 366 1.74 -10.45 7.00
N ALA A 367 1.99 -11.44 6.15
CA ALA A 367 1.54 -11.33 4.77
C ALA A 367 0.03 -11.40 4.82
N ALA A 368 -0.62 -10.57 3.99
CA ALA A 368 -2.05 -10.71 3.80
C ALA A 368 -2.41 -12.17 3.48
N SER A 369 -1.56 -12.91 2.76
CA SER A 369 -1.74 -14.34 2.46
C SER A 369 -1.83 -15.26 3.69
N ASP A 370 -1.23 -14.88 4.80
CA ASP A 370 -1.21 -15.66 6.05
C ASP A 370 -2.47 -15.39 6.90
N ALA A 371 -3.30 -14.42 6.49
CA ALA A 371 -4.62 -14.17 7.09
C ALA A 371 -5.64 -15.29 6.81
N GLY A 372 -5.30 -16.32 6.03
CA GLY A 372 -6.12 -17.55 5.94
C GLY A 372 -6.28 -18.29 7.27
N ALA A 373 -5.39 -18.06 8.24
CA ALA A 373 -5.53 -18.52 9.63
C ALA A 373 -6.36 -17.57 10.51
N LEU A 374 -6.62 -16.35 10.03
CA LEU A 374 -7.37 -15.32 10.72
C LEU A 374 -8.84 -15.48 10.29
N GLN A 375 -9.74 -15.63 11.25
CA GLN A 375 -11.16 -15.91 10.99
C GLN A 375 -11.84 -14.84 10.10
N SER A 376 -11.19 -13.71 9.80
CA SER A 376 -11.68 -12.65 8.93
C SER A 376 -10.56 -12.04 8.05
N VAL A 377 -10.76 -12.01 6.73
CA VAL A 377 -9.83 -11.35 5.78
C VAL A 377 -9.62 -9.86 6.04
N ALA A 378 -10.60 -9.17 6.62
CA ALA A 378 -10.47 -7.75 6.94
C ALA A 378 -9.48 -7.45 8.07
N TYR A 379 -9.16 -8.47 8.89
CA TYR A 379 -8.20 -8.36 9.98
C TYR A 379 -6.78 -8.04 9.48
N ALA A 380 -6.45 -8.39 8.22
CA ALA A 380 -5.19 -8.01 7.60
C ALA A 380 -4.97 -6.49 7.62
N ASN A 381 -6.03 -5.68 7.48
CA ASN A 381 -5.94 -4.22 7.47
C ASN A 381 -6.16 -3.59 8.86
N TYR A 382 -5.99 -4.34 9.96
CA TYR A 382 -6.06 -3.73 11.30
C TYR A 382 -4.76 -3.04 11.64
N LYS A 383 -4.84 -1.91 12.38
CA LYS A 383 -3.67 -1.06 12.66
C LYS A 383 -2.57 -1.79 13.41
N ASP A 384 -2.92 -2.72 14.30
CA ASP A 384 -1.98 -3.57 15.04
C ASP A 384 -1.24 -4.57 14.13
N LYS A 385 -1.74 -4.79 12.92
CA LYS A 385 -1.09 -5.59 11.86
C LYS A 385 -0.27 -4.77 10.89
N LEU A 386 -0.17 -3.46 11.10
CA LEU A 386 0.61 -2.57 10.25
C LEU A 386 1.85 -2.06 11.00
N CYS A 387 2.92 -1.87 10.25
CA CYS A 387 4.14 -1.21 10.72
C CYS A 387 4.55 -0.14 9.70
N LEU A 388 5.23 0.90 10.19
CA LEU A 388 5.94 1.86 9.36
C LEU A 388 7.43 1.52 9.39
N VAL A 389 8.06 1.39 8.23
CA VAL A 389 9.47 1.03 8.08
C VAL A 389 10.12 1.92 7.02
N THR A 390 11.45 2.02 7.01
CA THR A 390 12.14 2.66 5.87
C THR A 390 11.97 1.80 4.61
N ALA A 391 11.92 2.44 3.45
CA ALA A 391 11.76 1.75 2.16
C ALA A 391 12.91 0.76 1.87
N GLU A 392 14.11 1.06 2.36
CA GLU A 392 15.29 0.18 2.24
C GLU A 392 15.12 -1.11 3.04
N ILE A 393 14.75 -1.01 4.33
CA ILE A 393 14.49 -2.19 5.18
C ILE A 393 13.34 -3.00 4.59
N HIS A 394 12.27 -2.34 4.14
CA HIS A 394 11.13 -3.02 3.55
C HIS A 394 11.51 -3.87 2.33
N SER A 395 12.19 -3.26 1.36
CA SER A 395 12.50 -3.91 0.08
C SER A 395 13.63 -4.93 0.17
N ARG A 396 14.71 -4.61 0.88
CA ARG A 396 15.93 -5.45 0.93
C ARG A 396 15.85 -6.53 2.01
N PHE A 397 15.21 -6.24 3.13
CA PHE A 397 15.24 -7.11 4.31
C PHE A 397 13.96 -7.91 4.45
N ILE A 398 12.83 -7.22 4.67
CA ILE A 398 11.53 -7.89 4.93
C ILE A 398 11.09 -8.71 3.70
N HIS A 399 10.95 -8.07 2.54
CA HIS A 399 10.57 -8.78 1.31
C HIS A 399 11.72 -9.63 0.73
N GLY A 400 12.97 -9.32 1.05
CA GLY A 400 14.12 -10.14 0.65
C GLY A 400 14.08 -11.56 1.23
N HIS A 401 13.46 -11.75 2.40
CA HIS A 401 13.35 -13.05 3.05
C HIS A 401 12.10 -13.85 2.64
N ASP A 402 11.11 -13.23 1.98
CA ASP A 402 9.85 -13.88 1.62
C ASP A 402 10.09 -15.02 0.60
N LYS A 403 10.12 -16.26 1.09
CA LYS A 403 10.31 -17.47 0.27
C LYS A 403 9.08 -18.37 0.29
N ILE A 404 8.74 -18.93 -0.87
CA ILE A 404 7.70 -19.96 -0.99
C ILE A 404 8.39 -21.29 -1.30
N ARG A 405 8.30 -22.25 -0.37
CA ARG A 405 8.78 -23.62 -0.61
C ARG A 405 7.65 -24.46 -1.22
N LYS A 406 7.93 -25.11 -2.35
CA LYS A 406 7.03 -26.08 -3.01
C LYS A 406 7.47 -27.50 -2.65
N ARG A 407 6.53 -28.36 -2.26
CA ARG A 407 6.75 -29.81 -2.15
C ARG A 407 5.77 -30.51 -3.07
N GLY A 408 6.25 -31.06 -4.18
CA GLY A 408 5.39 -31.60 -5.24
C GLY A 408 4.65 -30.50 -6.01
N GLN A 409 3.36 -30.70 -6.33
CA GLN A 409 2.51 -29.71 -7.03
C GLN A 409 1.86 -28.67 -6.10
N THR A 410 2.02 -28.79 -4.78
CA THR A 410 1.46 -27.85 -3.80
C THR A 410 2.55 -26.94 -3.22
N LYS A 411 2.24 -25.63 -3.12
CA LYS A 411 3.02 -24.70 -2.30
C LYS A 411 2.72 -25.02 -0.85
N SER A 412 3.73 -25.37 -0.06
CA SER A 412 3.52 -26.01 1.24
C SER A 412 3.79 -25.08 2.43
N TYR A 413 4.79 -24.19 2.31
CA TYR A 413 5.20 -23.30 3.41
C TYR A 413 5.72 -21.96 2.87
N SER A 414 5.46 -20.87 3.61
CA SER A 414 6.13 -19.57 3.47
C SER A 414 7.14 -19.40 4.60
N GLU A 415 8.41 -19.17 4.25
CA GLU A 415 9.46 -18.78 5.20
C GLU A 415 9.61 -17.27 5.11
N ARG A 416 9.44 -16.56 6.23
CA ARG A 416 9.35 -15.10 6.26
C ARG A 416 9.95 -14.54 7.55
N LEU A 417 10.29 -13.26 7.53
CA LEU A 417 10.62 -12.52 8.75
C LEU A 417 9.35 -12.04 9.45
N GLU A 418 9.28 -12.29 10.76
CA GLU A 418 8.29 -11.72 11.65
C GLU A 418 8.94 -10.83 12.69
N PHE A 419 8.21 -9.80 13.13
CA PHE A 419 8.60 -9.02 14.30
C PHE A 419 8.53 -9.90 15.55
N ILE A 420 9.59 -9.85 16.37
CA ILE A 420 9.62 -10.52 17.67
C ILE A 420 8.58 -9.90 18.62
N ASP A 421 8.50 -8.57 18.63
CA ASP A 421 7.48 -7.84 19.38
C ASP A 421 6.26 -7.54 18.48
N PRO A 422 5.07 -8.11 18.78
CA PRO A 422 3.86 -7.86 18.00
C PRO A 422 3.39 -6.40 18.05
N ASN A 423 3.80 -5.63 19.06
CA ASN A 423 3.41 -4.23 19.24
C ASN A 423 4.33 -3.25 18.51
N THR A 424 5.41 -3.70 17.87
CA THR A 424 6.28 -2.81 17.09
C THR A 424 5.50 -2.13 15.97
N VAL A 425 5.51 -0.80 15.92
CA VAL A 425 4.76 0.02 14.94
C VAL A 425 5.67 0.86 14.06
N PHE A 426 6.90 1.11 14.49
CA PHE A 426 7.92 1.82 13.71
C PHE A 426 9.29 1.18 13.93
N VAL A 427 10.02 0.96 12.83
CA VAL A 427 11.41 0.47 12.87
C VAL A 427 12.28 1.29 11.93
N ILE A 428 13.41 1.74 12.47
CA ILE A 428 14.53 2.33 11.74
C ILE A 428 15.84 1.71 12.28
N GLY A 429 16.92 1.71 11.49
CA GLY A 429 18.26 1.56 12.05
C GLY A 429 18.61 0.20 12.67
N LEU A 430 17.77 -0.83 12.50
CA LEU A 430 17.91 -2.20 13.00
C LEU A 430 18.15 -2.38 14.51
N LYS A 431 18.42 -1.34 15.29
CA LYS A 431 18.62 -1.40 16.74
C LYS A 431 17.31 -1.62 17.52
N PRO A 432 17.28 -2.47 18.56
CA PRO A 432 16.09 -2.67 19.40
C PRO A 432 15.54 -1.43 20.06
N GLU A 433 16.41 -0.58 20.59
CA GLU A 433 16.10 0.66 21.29
C GLU A 433 15.53 1.75 20.36
N GLU A 434 15.74 1.61 19.05
CA GLU A 434 15.21 2.50 18.02
C GLU A 434 13.90 1.96 17.39
N ARG A 435 13.20 1.08 18.10
CA ARG A 435 11.87 0.61 17.69
C ARG A 435 10.83 1.28 18.55
N LEU A 436 9.75 1.71 17.92
CA LEU A 436 8.59 2.20 18.65
C LEU A 436 7.56 1.10 18.70
N SER A 437 7.06 0.85 19.90
CA SER A 437 5.94 -0.05 20.14
C SER A 437 4.72 0.73 20.57
N TYR A 438 3.56 0.30 20.10
CA TYR A 438 2.29 0.92 20.44
C TYR A 438 1.16 -0.09 20.38
N ASP A 439 0.40 -0.16 21.47
CA ASP A 439 -0.79 -0.98 21.57
C ASP A 439 -2.02 -0.20 21.07
N PHE A 440 -2.48 -0.54 19.87
CA PHE A 440 -3.66 0.08 19.26
C PHE A 440 -4.98 -0.30 19.96
N TYR A 441 -5.01 -1.24 20.91
CA TYR A 441 -6.24 -1.68 21.58
C TYR A 441 -6.67 -0.80 22.76
N GLN A 442 -5.95 0.28 23.05
CA GLN A 442 -6.27 1.16 24.17
C GLN A 442 -7.50 2.07 23.90
N GLY A 443 -7.88 2.26 22.63
CA GLY A 443 -9.04 3.09 22.24
C GLY A 443 -10.40 2.39 22.28
N LYS A 444 -11.48 3.12 22.62
CA LYS A 444 -12.88 2.61 22.58
C LYS A 444 -13.33 2.16 21.18
N ARG A 445 -12.75 2.71 20.11
CA ARG A 445 -13.11 2.41 18.71
C ARG A 445 -12.46 1.11 18.23
N ASP A 446 -11.21 0.86 18.60
CA ASP A 446 -10.45 -0.31 18.19
C ASP A 446 -10.91 -1.58 18.93
N LYS A 447 -11.41 -1.44 20.17
CA LYS A 447 -12.12 -2.52 20.90
C LYS A 447 -13.39 -3.02 20.20
N ARG A 448 -14.04 -2.20 19.35
CA ARG A 448 -15.26 -2.61 18.63
C ARG A 448 -14.97 -3.46 17.39
N ARG A 449 -13.83 -3.25 16.71
CA ARG A 449 -13.49 -4.02 15.49
C ARG A 449 -13.28 -5.50 15.78
N ASN A 450 -12.71 -5.85 16.94
CA ASN A 450 -12.57 -7.24 17.37
C ASN A 450 -13.91 -7.94 17.72
N MET A 451 -15.05 -7.22 17.78
CA MET A 451 -16.36 -7.81 18.09
C MET A 451 -17.24 -8.09 16.87
N ASP A 452 -16.74 -7.82 15.64
CA ASP A 452 -17.46 -8.10 14.39
C ASP A 452 -17.26 -9.55 13.88
N ASP A 453 -17.25 -10.51 14.81
CA ASP A 453 -17.33 -11.96 14.53
C ASP A 453 -18.61 -12.32 13.76
N LYS A 454 -19.65 -11.48 13.83
CA LYS A 454 -20.94 -11.64 13.13
C LYS A 454 -20.83 -11.69 11.61
N HIS A 455 -19.70 -11.28 11.07
CA HIS A 455 -19.53 -11.15 9.63
C HIS A 455 -18.44 -12.08 9.10
N VAL A 456 -17.90 -13.02 9.89
CA VAL A 456 -16.94 -14.02 9.39
C VAL A 456 -17.54 -14.79 8.22
N VAL A 457 -16.82 -14.86 7.09
CA VAL A 457 -17.28 -15.48 5.85
C VAL A 457 -16.23 -16.50 5.41
N ASN A 458 -16.66 -17.72 5.11
CA ASN A 458 -15.81 -18.74 4.52
C ASN A 458 -15.71 -18.54 2.99
N TYR A 459 -14.53 -18.18 2.51
CA TYR A 459 -14.28 -17.96 1.09
C TYR A 459 -14.67 -19.16 0.20
N GLU A 460 -14.36 -20.40 0.63
CA GLU A 460 -14.67 -21.60 -0.16
C GLU A 460 -16.16 -21.80 -0.30
N GLU A 461 -16.90 -21.57 0.77
CA GLU A 461 -18.35 -21.71 0.79
C GLU A 461 -18.99 -20.65 -0.12
N CYS A 462 -18.54 -19.40 -0.05
CA CYS A 462 -18.99 -18.33 -0.95
C CYS A 462 -18.72 -18.67 -2.41
N MET A 463 -17.51 -19.12 -2.74
CA MET A 463 -17.17 -19.46 -4.13
C MET A 463 -17.89 -20.72 -4.62
N LYS A 464 -18.12 -21.70 -3.74
CA LYS A 464 -18.93 -22.88 -4.06
C LYS A 464 -20.38 -22.48 -4.35
N LYS A 465 -20.96 -21.60 -3.54
CA LYS A 465 -22.30 -21.07 -3.77
C LYS A 465 -22.38 -20.32 -5.11
N LEU A 466 -21.42 -19.43 -5.38
CA LEU A 466 -21.33 -18.72 -6.65
C LEU A 466 -21.30 -19.68 -7.86
N ALA A 467 -20.51 -20.76 -7.77
CA ALA A 467 -20.45 -21.76 -8.84
C ALA A 467 -21.78 -22.51 -9.04
N LEU A 468 -22.52 -22.79 -7.96
CA LEU A 468 -23.84 -23.42 -8.03
C LEU A 468 -24.87 -22.47 -8.65
N ASP A 469 -24.89 -21.21 -8.22
CA ASP A 469 -25.78 -20.18 -8.73
C ASP A 469 -25.52 -19.95 -10.24
N GLN A 470 -24.25 -19.94 -10.64
CA GLN A 470 -23.85 -19.87 -12.04
C GLN A 470 -24.36 -21.06 -12.86
N ALA A 471 -24.19 -22.29 -12.35
CA ALA A 471 -24.68 -23.49 -13.02
C ALA A 471 -26.22 -23.57 -13.07
N ALA A 472 -26.92 -22.96 -12.11
CA ALA A 472 -28.37 -22.84 -12.14
C ALA A 472 -28.81 -21.86 -13.23
N TYR A 473 -28.19 -20.68 -13.28
CA TYR A 473 -28.45 -19.67 -14.31
C TYR A 473 -28.24 -20.24 -15.73
N ASP A 474 -27.14 -20.94 -15.97
CA ASP A 474 -26.84 -21.56 -17.26
C ASP A 474 -27.87 -22.60 -17.67
N ARG A 475 -28.40 -23.37 -16.71
CA ARG A 475 -29.46 -24.37 -16.99
C ARG A 475 -30.79 -23.71 -17.34
N GLU A 476 -31.10 -22.55 -16.77
CA GLU A 476 -32.33 -21.81 -17.08
C GLU A 476 -32.23 -21.09 -18.42
N HIS A 477 -31.06 -20.52 -18.72
CA HIS A 477 -30.86 -19.69 -19.90
C HIS A 477 -30.41 -20.48 -21.13
N SER A 478 -29.72 -21.62 -20.98
CA SER A 478 -29.48 -22.55 -22.11
C SER A 478 -30.77 -23.20 -22.63
N LYS A 479 -31.77 -23.41 -21.77
CA LYS A 479 -33.11 -23.84 -22.20
C LYS A 479 -33.80 -22.80 -23.07
N CYS A 480 -33.52 -21.51 -22.88
CA CYS A 480 -34.08 -20.43 -23.69
C CYS A 480 -33.45 -20.38 -25.09
N ASP A 481 -32.15 -20.65 -25.20
CA ASP A 481 -31.44 -20.72 -26.48
C ASP A 481 -31.80 -22.00 -27.27
N ILE A 482 -31.95 -23.15 -26.62
CA ILE A 482 -32.44 -24.38 -27.27
C ILE A 482 -33.88 -24.20 -27.76
N LYS A 483 -34.73 -23.51 -27.00
CA LYS A 483 -36.13 -23.25 -27.39
C LYS A 483 -36.22 -22.25 -28.55
N LYS A 484 -35.40 -21.19 -28.57
CA LYS A 484 -35.26 -20.26 -29.70
C LYS A 484 -34.67 -20.94 -30.94
N GLU A 485 -33.68 -21.82 -30.78
CA GLU A 485 -33.17 -22.63 -31.88
C GLU A 485 -34.23 -23.58 -32.41
N PHE A 486 -35.00 -24.26 -31.55
CA PHE A 486 -36.11 -25.13 -31.97
C PHE A 486 -37.25 -24.35 -32.66
N GLU A 487 -37.59 -23.16 -32.19
CA GLU A 487 -38.59 -22.28 -32.81
C GLU A 487 -38.11 -21.75 -34.16
N ASN A 488 -36.82 -21.39 -34.27
CA ASN A 488 -36.20 -21.03 -35.55
C ASN A 488 -36.11 -22.23 -36.51
N TYR A 489 -35.79 -23.43 -36.01
CA TYR A 489 -35.73 -24.66 -36.80
C TYR A 489 -37.12 -25.11 -37.27
N SER A 490 -38.14 -24.95 -36.43
CA SER A 490 -39.55 -25.20 -36.74
C SER A 490 -40.07 -24.20 -37.79
N SER A 491 -39.74 -22.92 -37.63
CA SER A 491 -40.07 -21.85 -38.59
C SER A 491 -39.37 -22.06 -39.94
N TYR A 492 -38.09 -22.45 -39.92
CA TYR A 492 -37.32 -22.81 -41.10
C TYR A 492 -37.87 -24.06 -41.81
N ARG A 493 -38.28 -25.11 -41.07
CA ARG A 493 -38.97 -26.27 -41.64
C ARG A 493 -40.31 -25.90 -42.27
N LYS A 494 -41.10 -25.03 -41.63
CA LYS A 494 -42.38 -24.53 -42.18
C LYS A 494 -42.15 -23.74 -43.48
N LEU A 495 -41.17 -22.85 -43.52
CA LEU A 495 -40.76 -22.11 -44.72
C LEU A 495 -40.26 -23.02 -45.84
N LYS A 496 -39.45 -24.04 -45.52
CA LYS A 496 -38.96 -25.02 -46.50
C LYS A 496 -40.09 -25.89 -47.06
N LYS A 497 -41.08 -26.25 -46.23
CA LYS A 497 -42.27 -27.00 -46.66
C LYS A 497 -43.21 -26.14 -47.51
N ALA A 498 -43.41 -24.88 -47.16
CA ALA A 498 -44.17 -23.90 -47.94
C ALA A 498 -43.52 -23.64 -49.31
N ARG A 499 -42.19 -23.47 -49.35
CA ARG A 499 -41.43 -23.31 -50.60
C ARG A 499 -41.50 -24.55 -51.50
N LYS A 500 -41.46 -25.75 -50.92
CA LYS A 500 -41.61 -27.03 -51.66
C LYS A 500 -43.04 -27.23 -52.19
N MET A 501 -44.06 -26.72 -51.50
CA MET A 501 -45.44 -26.70 -51.97
C MET A 501 -45.67 -25.65 -53.06
N PHE A 502 -45.04 -24.47 -52.95
CA PHE A 502 -45.06 -23.43 -53.98
C PHE A 502 -44.39 -23.91 -55.27
N LEU A 503 -43.22 -24.55 -55.17
CA LEU A 503 -42.50 -25.10 -56.33
C LEU A 503 -43.22 -26.30 -56.97
N LYS A 504 -44.07 -27.03 -56.23
CA LYS A 504 -44.92 -28.10 -56.79
C LYS A 504 -46.19 -27.60 -57.48
N LYS A 505 -46.64 -26.37 -57.19
CA LYS A 505 -47.83 -25.77 -57.82
C LYS A 505 -47.51 -24.79 -58.96
N GLY A 506 -46.23 -24.50 -59.22
CA GLY A 506 -45.78 -23.52 -60.21
C GLY A 506 -45.52 -24.05 -61.63
N HIS A 507 -45.90 -25.28 -61.96
CA HIS A 507 -45.80 -25.83 -63.31
C HIS A 507 -47.13 -26.44 -63.78
N SER A 508 -48.19 -25.63 -63.80
CA SER A 508 -49.26 -25.79 -64.79
C SER A 508 -50.07 -24.49 -64.87
N ARG A 509 -49.76 -23.72 -65.92
CA ARG A 509 -50.42 -22.50 -66.44
C ARG A 509 -50.33 -21.25 -65.58
#